data_AF-A0A176RW75-F1
#
_entry.id   AF-A0A176RW75-F1
#
_cell.length_a   1.000
_cell.length_b   1.000
_cell.length_c   1.000
_cell.angle_alpha   90.00
_cell.angle_beta   90.00
_cell.angle_gamma   90.00
#
_symmetry.space_group_name_H-M   'P 1'
#
loop_
_entity.id
_entity.type
_entity.pdbx_description
1 polymer ?
#
loop_
_entity_poly.entity_id
_entity_poly.type
_entity_poly.pdbx_seq_one_letter_code
_entity_poly.pdbx_strand_id
1 'polypeptide(L)'
;MAIWSCLEIEIKNIEHWYLKEDGSEVTETIAVKHASRQAHLAKHKAWFEQKKRERLQKSRDLWEKREEFFPHLILGGEVEKQLTRLGIQSKYLDQIIEKLKRLNQYAKEWIEGTYSVHRLREYGLDVSGESDSTLRKYGQLRKFRLPNRERKLFEQHIKTGDLRFHFYPDEETKTIYVGYIGEHLPTIKFN
;
A
#
# COMPACT_ATOMS: atom_id res chain seq x y z
N MET A 1 10.60 10.82 7.03
CA MET A 1 10.94 12.17 6.54
C MET A 1 10.53 12.25 5.08
N ALA A 2 9.36 12.83 4.78
CA ALA A 2 8.94 13.07 3.40
C ALA A 2 9.51 14.41 2.97
N ILE A 3 10.54 14.36 2.13
CA ILE A 3 11.10 15.52 1.44
C ILE A 3 10.07 15.91 0.39
N TRP A 4 9.22 16.88 0.72
CA TRP A 4 8.49 17.63 -0.29
C TRP A 4 9.54 18.32 -1.13
N SER A 5 9.79 17.85 -2.35
CA SER A 5 10.58 18.59 -3.32
C SER A 5 9.76 19.81 -3.77
N CYS A 6 9.66 20.80 -2.89
CA CYS A 6 9.44 22.18 -3.29
C CYS A 6 10.74 22.56 -3.99
N LEU A 7 10.75 22.51 -5.32
CA LEU A 7 11.97 22.71 -6.11
C LEU A 7 12.56 24.12 -5.97
N GLU A 8 11.91 25.01 -5.23
CA GLU A 8 12.48 26.18 -4.58
C GLU A 8 11.79 26.34 -3.22
N ILE A 9 12.54 26.33 -2.10
CA ILE A 9 12.04 26.81 -0.81
C ILE A 9 12.09 28.34 -0.88
N GLU A 10 11.18 28.91 -1.64
CA GLU A 10 11.08 30.36 -1.75
C GLU A 10 10.34 30.87 -0.51
N ILE A 11 11.06 31.53 0.40
CA ILE A 11 10.43 32.23 1.52
C ILE A 11 9.55 33.33 0.92
N LYS A 12 8.24 33.22 1.11
CA LYS A 12 7.28 34.22 0.64
C LYS A 12 6.83 35.07 1.80
N ASN A 13 6.90 36.38 1.61
CA ASN A 13 6.29 37.34 2.51
C ASN A 13 4.79 37.40 2.18
N ILE A 14 3.95 37.12 3.18
CA ILE A 14 2.49 37.25 3.08
C ILE A 14 1.99 38.24 4.13
N GLU A 15 0.89 38.91 3.82
CA GLU A 15 0.17 39.74 4.80
C GLU A 15 -0.68 38.83 5.69
N HIS A 16 -0.46 38.92 6.99
CA HIS A 16 -1.21 38.23 8.03
C HIS A 16 -2.06 39.25 8.77
N TRP A 17 -3.38 39.14 8.62
CA TRP A 17 -4.35 39.97 9.32
C TRP A 17 -4.96 39.17 10.48
N TYR A 18 -5.03 39.78 11.66
CA TYR A 18 -5.69 39.21 12.84
C TYR A 18 -6.26 40.31 13.75
N LEU A 19 -7.27 39.93 14.55
CA LEU A 19 -7.90 40.79 15.55
C LEU A 19 -7.29 40.51 16.92
N LYS A 20 -6.92 41.55 17.67
CA LYS A 20 -6.49 41.45 19.07
C LYS A 20 -7.69 41.39 20.02
N GLU A 21 -7.46 40.97 21.25
CA GLU A 21 -8.49 40.87 22.30
C GLU A 21 -9.16 42.23 22.62
N ASP A 22 -8.45 43.34 22.42
CA ASP A 22 -8.97 44.70 22.57
C ASP A 22 -9.81 45.18 21.38
N GLY A 23 -10.02 44.33 20.38
CA GLY A 23 -10.76 44.63 19.15
C GLY A 23 -9.95 45.42 18.13
N SER A 24 -8.66 45.68 18.35
CA SER A 24 -7.80 46.32 17.35
C SER A 24 -7.40 45.35 16.25
N GLU A 25 -7.41 45.84 15.00
CA GLU A 25 -6.94 45.09 13.84
C GLU A 25 -5.43 45.26 13.66
N VAL A 26 -4.73 44.15 13.41
CA VAL A 26 -3.31 44.17 13.08
C VAL A 26 -3.07 43.45 11.76
N THR A 27 -2.28 44.08 10.90
CA THR A 27 -1.72 43.46 9.70
C THR A 27 -0.22 43.50 9.80
N GLU A 28 0.42 42.34 9.66
CA GLU A 28 1.88 42.22 9.65
C GLU A 28 2.35 41.37 8.46
N THR A 29 3.55 41.64 7.98
CA THR A 29 4.16 40.79 6.94
C THR A 29 4.90 39.65 7.63
N ILE A 30 4.48 38.41 7.37
CA ILE A 30 5.16 37.21 7.87
C ILE A 30 5.83 36.45 6.73
N ALA A 31 7.02 35.93 7.02
CA ALA A 31 7.75 35.05 6.13
C ALA A 31 7.24 33.62 6.28
N VAL A 32 6.61 33.08 5.25
CA VAL A 32 6.17 31.68 5.22
C VAL A 32 7.01 30.84 4.27
N LYS A 33 7.26 29.60 4.69
CA LYS A 33 7.99 28.60 3.88
C LYS A 33 7.14 28.05 2.73
N HIS A 34 5.81 28.07 2.87
CA HIS A 34 4.89 27.49 1.91
C HIS A 34 3.67 28.40 1.74
N ALA A 35 3.55 29.01 0.57
CA ALA A 35 2.33 29.70 0.14
C ALA A 35 2.00 29.23 -1.29
N SER A 36 0.77 28.77 -1.51
CA SER A 36 0.33 28.33 -2.83
C SER A 36 -0.94 29.05 -3.26
N ARG A 37 -1.05 29.33 -4.56
CA ARG A 37 -2.25 29.87 -5.21
C ARG A 37 -2.69 28.88 -6.29
N GLN A 38 -3.94 28.94 -6.72
CA GLN A 38 -4.48 28.04 -7.76
C GLN A 38 -3.63 28.06 -9.05
N ALA A 39 -3.03 29.20 -9.39
CA ALA A 39 -2.12 29.33 -10.53
C ALA A 39 -0.86 28.43 -10.43
N HIS A 40 -0.40 28.09 -9.22
CA HIS A 40 0.73 27.17 -9.04
C HIS A 40 0.37 25.74 -9.46
N LEU A 41 -0.88 25.31 -9.25
CA LEU A 41 -1.33 24.00 -9.71
C LEU A 41 -1.19 23.86 -11.23
N ALA A 42 -1.53 24.92 -11.98
CA ALA A 42 -1.37 24.94 -13.42
C ALA A 42 0.10 24.78 -13.84
N LYS A 43 1.02 25.48 -13.15
CA LYS A 43 2.48 25.37 -13.39
C LYS A 43 3.01 23.96 -13.09
N HIS A 44 2.52 23.32 -12.04
CA HIS A 44 2.99 21.99 -11.62
C HIS A 44 2.27 20.82 -12.31
N LYS A 45 1.25 21.08 -13.13
CA LYS A 45 0.47 20.03 -13.81
C LYS A 45 1.36 19.05 -14.58
N ALA A 46 2.32 19.56 -15.36
CA ALA A 46 3.25 18.72 -16.11
C ALA A 46 4.11 17.83 -15.21
N TRP A 47 4.59 18.38 -14.08
CA TRP A 47 5.35 17.63 -13.09
C TRP A 47 4.52 16.53 -12.43
N PHE A 48 3.27 16.81 -12.05
CA PHE A 48 2.37 15.79 -11.49
C PHE A 48 2.07 14.67 -12.49
N GLU A 49 1.83 15.01 -13.75
CA GLU A 49 1.61 14.01 -14.81
C GLU A 49 2.86 13.17 -15.09
N GLN A 50 4.05 13.78 -15.09
CA GLN A 50 5.30 13.03 -15.17
C GLN A 50 5.45 12.06 -13.99
N LYS A 51 5.24 12.53 -12.76
CA LYS A 51 5.32 11.69 -11.56
C LYS A 51 4.30 10.54 -11.60
N LYS A 52 3.10 10.78 -12.16
CA LYS A 52 2.09 9.74 -12.37
C LYS A 52 2.56 8.69 -13.38
N ARG A 53 3.18 9.09 -14.49
CA ARG A 53 3.77 8.17 -15.49
C ARG A 53 4.90 7.34 -14.89
N GLU A 54 5.84 7.96 -14.18
CA GLU A 54 6.93 7.26 -13.48
C GLU A 54 6.40 6.20 -12.51
N ARG A 55 5.36 6.53 -11.75
CA ARG A 55 4.71 5.59 -10.81
C ARG A 55 4.03 4.41 -11.50
N LEU A 56 3.32 4.67 -12.60
CA LEU A 56 2.70 3.62 -13.41
C LEU A 56 3.76 2.70 -14.00
N GLN A 57 4.88 3.24 -14.48
CA GLN A 57 5.99 2.44 -14.97
C GLN A 57 6.58 1.58 -13.86
N LYS A 58 6.89 2.16 -12.69
CA LYS A 58 7.40 1.41 -11.53
C LYS A 58 6.47 0.25 -11.12
N SER A 59 5.15 0.47 -11.19
CA SER A 59 4.19 -0.60 -10.90
C SER A 59 4.16 -1.71 -11.94
N ARG A 60 4.37 -1.39 -13.22
CA ARG A 60 4.48 -2.38 -14.30
C ARG A 60 5.77 -3.16 -14.17
N ASP A 61 6.89 -2.46 -13.95
CA ASP A 61 8.20 -3.08 -13.72
C ASP A 61 8.16 -4.05 -12.53
N LEU A 62 7.48 -3.66 -11.44
CA LEU A 62 7.28 -4.53 -10.27
C LEU A 62 6.55 -5.82 -10.65
N TRP A 63 5.53 -5.74 -11.50
CA TRP A 63 4.79 -6.92 -11.94
C TRP A 63 5.61 -7.77 -12.91
N GLU A 64 6.23 -7.17 -13.92
CA GLU A 64 7.04 -7.88 -14.93
C GLU A 64 8.23 -8.61 -14.28
N LYS A 65 8.89 -7.96 -13.31
CA LYS A 65 10.04 -8.51 -12.59
C LYS A 65 9.67 -9.11 -11.23
N ARG A 66 8.39 -9.41 -10.98
CA ARG A 66 7.92 -9.90 -9.68
C ARG A 66 8.64 -11.18 -9.22
N GLU A 67 8.96 -12.06 -10.15
CA GLU A 67 9.64 -13.34 -9.87
C GLU A 67 11.13 -13.12 -9.55
N GLU A 68 11.74 -12.06 -10.10
CA GLU A 68 13.10 -11.64 -9.74
C GLU A 68 13.13 -10.98 -8.35
N PHE A 69 12.16 -10.10 -8.06
CA PHE A 69 12.09 -9.40 -6.78
C PHE A 69 11.59 -10.26 -5.62
N PHE A 70 10.70 -11.20 -5.89
CA PHE A 70 10.04 -12.04 -4.89
C PHE A 70 10.05 -13.53 -5.30
N PRO A 71 11.23 -14.15 -5.45
CA PRO A 71 11.37 -15.51 -5.98
C PRO A 71 10.73 -16.60 -5.10
N HIS A 72 10.37 -16.30 -3.85
CA HIS A 72 9.74 -17.23 -2.93
C HIS A 72 8.23 -17.00 -2.76
N LEU A 73 7.66 -16.08 -3.56
CA LEU A 73 6.23 -15.80 -3.60
C LEU A 73 5.67 -16.05 -4.99
N ILE A 74 4.40 -16.45 -5.04
CA ILE A 74 3.64 -16.50 -6.29
C ILE A 74 2.51 -15.48 -6.20
N LEU A 75 2.58 -14.43 -7.01
CA LEU A 75 1.51 -13.43 -7.11
C LEU A 75 0.47 -13.89 -8.14
N GLY A 76 -0.79 -13.98 -7.72
CA GLY A 76 -1.91 -14.33 -8.62
C GLY A 76 -2.18 -13.24 -9.65
N GLY A 77 -2.76 -13.60 -10.80
CA GLY A 77 -2.97 -12.68 -11.93
C GLY A 77 -3.80 -11.43 -11.59
N GLU A 78 -4.74 -11.54 -10.66
CA GLU A 78 -5.57 -10.43 -10.19
C GLU A 78 -4.74 -9.35 -9.46
N VAL A 79 -3.58 -9.72 -8.91
CA VAL A 79 -2.65 -8.79 -8.25
C VAL A 79 -2.05 -7.80 -9.25
N GLU A 80 -1.87 -8.16 -10.52
CA GLU A 80 -1.36 -7.24 -11.55
C GLU A 80 -2.20 -5.97 -11.67
N LYS A 81 -3.52 -6.16 -11.80
CA LYS A 81 -4.48 -5.06 -11.94
C LYS A 81 -4.53 -4.22 -10.67
N GLN A 82 -4.38 -4.87 -9.51
CA GLN A 82 -4.36 -4.20 -8.21
C GLN A 82 -3.11 -3.36 -8.03
N LEU A 83 -1.93 -3.89 -8.37
CA LEU A 83 -0.68 -3.15 -8.38
C LEU A 83 -0.77 -1.95 -9.31
N THR A 84 -1.25 -2.14 -10.55
CA THR A 84 -1.40 -1.03 -11.51
C THR A 84 -2.29 0.08 -10.96
N ARG A 85 -3.44 -0.28 -10.39
CA ARG A 85 -4.40 0.68 -9.79
C ARG A 85 -3.79 1.40 -8.58
N LEU A 86 -3.17 0.66 -7.67
CA LEU A 86 -2.59 1.19 -6.42
C LEU A 86 -1.28 1.94 -6.68
N GLY A 87 -0.55 1.59 -7.74
CA GLY A 87 0.70 2.20 -8.16
C GLY A 87 0.57 3.69 -8.49
N ILE A 88 -0.60 4.10 -8.98
CA ILE A 88 -0.94 5.52 -9.17
C ILE A 88 -0.81 6.30 -7.85
N GLN A 89 -1.10 5.64 -6.71
CA GLN A 89 -1.06 6.19 -5.37
C GLN A 89 0.30 5.94 -4.71
N SER A 90 1.17 6.95 -4.73
CA SER A 90 2.57 6.83 -4.30
C SER A 90 2.77 6.16 -2.93
N LYS A 91 1.92 6.50 -1.94
CA LYS A 91 2.04 5.97 -0.57
C LYS A 91 1.83 4.46 -0.47
N TYR A 92 1.01 3.89 -1.36
CA TYR A 92 0.67 2.47 -1.31
C TYR A 92 1.73 1.62 -2.01
N LEU A 93 2.31 2.08 -3.12
CA LEU A 93 3.28 1.27 -3.87
C LEU A 93 4.52 0.92 -3.04
N ASP A 94 5.12 1.89 -2.35
CA ASP A 94 6.31 1.64 -1.53
C ASP A 94 5.98 0.75 -0.32
N GLN A 95 4.80 0.95 0.28
CA GLN A 95 4.29 0.09 1.34
C GLN A 95 4.07 -1.35 0.86
N ILE A 96 3.56 -1.53 -0.36
CA ILE A 96 3.34 -2.84 -0.97
C ILE A 96 4.66 -3.57 -1.19
N ILE A 97 5.64 -2.90 -1.79
CA ILE A 97 6.96 -3.46 -2.03
C ILE A 97 7.58 -3.90 -0.70
N GLU A 98 7.52 -3.05 0.34
CA GLU A 98 8.09 -3.36 1.64
C GLU A 98 7.44 -4.61 2.30
N LYS A 99 6.12 -4.73 2.21
CA LYS A 99 5.41 -5.88 2.78
C LYS A 99 5.65 -7.17 2.00
N LEU A 100 5.72 -7.10 0.67
CA LEU A 100 6.10 -8.24 -0.17
C LEU A 100 7.53 -8.69 0.08
N LYS A 101 8.48 -7.76 0.28
CA LYS A 101 9.88 -8.10 0.64
C LYS A 101 9.96 -8.89 1.94
N ARG A 102 9.26 -8.44 2.98
CA ARG A 102 9.22 -9.13 4.29
C ARG A 102 8.55 -10.49 4.18
N LEU A 103 7.44 -10.59 3.46
CA LEU A 103 6.76 -11.86 3.25
C LEU A 103 7.63 -12.84 2.45
N ASN A 104 8.33 -12.35 1.43
CA ASN A 104 9.28 -13.14 0.65
C ASN A 104 10.47 -13.61 1.50
N GLN A 105 10.97 -12.78 2.42
CA GLN A 105 12.03 -13.17 3.34
C GLN A 105 11.56 -14.26 4.30
N TYR A 106 10.34 -14.17 4.83
CA TYR A 106 9.76 -15.26 5.61
C TYR A 106 9.64 -16.54 4.77
N ALA A 107 9.10 -16.45 3.55
CA ALA A 107 8.93 -17.60 2.67
C ALA A 107 10.26 -18.27 2.33
N LYS A 108 11.32 -17.49 2.12
CA LYS A 108 12.69 -17.98 1.90
C LYS A 108 13.19 -18.87 3.05
N GLU A 109 12.86 -18.53 4.28
CA GLU A 109 13.32 -19.25 5.48
C GLU A 109 12.33 -20.30 5.98
N TRP A 110 11.15 -20.39 5.37
CA TRP A 110 10.16 -21.41 5.64
C TRP A 110 10.35 -22.60 4.70
N ILE A 111 11.36 -23.41 5.02
CA ILE A 111 11.72 -24.61 4.25
C ILE A 111 11.11 -25.89 4.82
N GLU A 112 10.78 -25.91 6.11
CA GLU A 112 10.24 -27.06 6.82
C GLU A 112 9.27 -26.63 7.94
N GLY A 113 8.56 -27.60 8.52
CA GLY A 113 7.56 -27.36 9.55
C GLY A 113 6.27 -26.71 9.04
N THR A 114 5.37 -26.41 9.95
CA THR A 114 4.07 -25.79 9.63
C THR A 114 4.19 -24.28 9.48
N TYR A 115 3.23 -23.71 8.76
CA TYR A 115 3.07 -22.26 8.68
C TYR A 115 2.83 -21.67 10.08
N SER A 116 3.41 -20.49 10.36
CA SER A 116 3.29 -19.84 11.67
C SER A 116 3.06 -18.33 11.53
N VAL A 117 1.87 -17.90 11.97
CA VAL A 117 1.51 -16.48 12.12
C VAL A 117 2.45 -15.78 13.11
N HIS A 118 2.88 -16.46 14.18
CA HIS A 118 3.80 -15.90 15.16
C HIS A 118 5.13 -15.54 14.51
N ARG A 119 5.71 -16.48 13.75
CA ARG A 119 6.98 -16.27 13.07
C ARG A 119 6.89 -15.14 12.04
N LEU A 120 5.77 -15.02 11.31
CA LEU A 120 5.55 -13.87 10.41
C LEU A 120 5.58 -12.51 11.13
N ARG A 121 5.07 -12.43 12.37
CA ARG A 121 5.09 -11.20 13.16
C ARG A 121 6.50 -10.77 13.54
N GLU A 122 7.44 -11.70 13.66
CA GLU A 122 8.87 -11.41 13.89
C GLU A 122 9.50 -10.65 12.70
N TYR A 123 8.98 -10.81 11.47
CA TYR A 123 9.35 -10.00 10.30
C TYR A 123 8.61 -8.66 10.24
N GLY A 124 7.89 -8.28 11.30
CA GLY A 124 7.11 -7.05 11.38
C GLY A 124 5.89 -7.03 10.47
N LEU A 125 5.27 -8.20 10.25
CA LEU A 125 4.01 -8.35 9.53
C LEU A 125 2.87 -8.57 10.52
N ASP A 126 1.92 -7.62 10.56
CA ASP A 126 0.67 -7.81 11.31
C ASP A 126 -0.26 -8.71 10.52
N VAL A 127 -0.41 -9.95 10.97
CA VAL A 127 -1.16 -11.00 10.28
C VAL A 127 -2.25 -11.58 11.17
N SER A 128 -3.41 -11.80 10.56
CA SER A 128 -4.52 -12.56 11.13
C SER A 128 -5.31 -13.31 10.05
N GLY A 129 -6.06 -14.32 10.46
CA GLY A 129 -7.09 -14.96 9.65
C GLY A 129 -8.41 -14.19 9.67
N GLU A 130 -9.31 -14.56 8.76
CA GLU A 130 -10.71 -14.13 8.79
C GLU A 130 -11.50 -14.90 9.85
N SER A 131 -12.55 -14.29 10.41
CA SER A 131 -13.43 -14.99 11.35
C SER A 131 -14.31 -16.03 10.64
N ASP A 132 -14.69 -17.10 11.33
CA ASP A 132 -15.61 -18.11 10.80
C ASP A 132 -16.92 -17.52 10.29
N SER A 133 -17.45 -16.52 11.00
CA SER A 133 -18.68 -15.84 10.62
C SER A 133 -18.51 -15.10 9.29
N THR A 134 -17.38 -14.41 9.12
CA THR A 134 -17.03 -13.72 7.88
C THR A 134 -16.79 -14.70 6.75
N LEU A 135 -16.09 -15.81 6.98
CA LEU A 135 -15.84 -16.83 5.97
C LEU A 135 -17.14 -17.51 5.50
N ARG A 136 -18.09 -17.77 6.41
CA ARG A 136 -19.41 -18.30 6.04
C ARG A 136 -20.17 -17.38 5.09
N LYS A 137 -20.13 -16.07 5.31
CA LYS A 137 -20.88 -15.08 4.50
C LYS A 137 -20.13 -14.62 3.25
N TYR A 138 -18.82 -14.40 3.35
CA TYR A 138 -18.00 -13.74 2.34
C TYR A 138 -16.77 -14.54 1.90
N GLY A 139 -16.66 -15.81 2.27
CA GLY A 139 -15.51 -16.67 1.93
C GLY A 139 -15.26 -16.79 0.43
N GLN A 140 -16.30 -16.67 -0.41
CA GLN A 140 -16.16 -16.67 -1.88
C GLN A 140 -15.30 -15.50 -2.39
N LEU A 141 -15.30 -14.36 -1.69
CA LEU A 141 -14.46 -13.21 -2.02
C LEU A 141 -12.99 -13.41 -1.64
N ARG A 142 -12.70 -14.41 -0.80
CA ARG A 142 -11.33 -14.81 -0.41
C ARG A 142 -10.83 -16.00 -1.22
N LYS A 143 -11.59 -16.45 -2.23
CA LYS A 143 -11.18 -17.54 -3.11
C LYS A 143 -10.50 -17.02 -4.35
N PHE A 144 -9.17 -17.11 -4.39
CA PHE A 144 -8.36 -16.68 -5.53
C PHE A 144 -7.81 -17.88 -6.29
N ARG A 145 -7.45 -17.66 -7.56
CA ARG A 145 -6.91 -18.71 -8.43
C ARG A 145 -5.42 -18.89 -8.19
N LEU A 146 -4.99 -20.14 -8.05
CA LEU A 146 -3.61 -20.56 -8.16
C LEU A 146 -3.20 -20.66 -9.65
N PRO A 147 -1.89 -20.80 -9.96
CA PRO A 147 -1.42 -20.97 -11.34
C PRO A 147 -2.04 -22.17 -12.06
N ASN A 148 -2.31 -23.26 -11.34
CA ASN A 148 -2.99 -24.46 -11.85
C ASN A 148 -4.51 -24.26 -12.10
N ARG A 149 -5.03 -23.04 -11.95
CA ARG A 149 -6.44 -22.64 -12.07
C ARG A 149 -7.37 -23.10 -10.94
N GLU A 150 -6.86 -23.86 -9.98
CA GLU A 150 -7.61 -24.22 -8.77
C GLU A 150 -7.90 -22.96 -7.94
N ARG A 151 -9.05 -22.91 -7.28
CA ARG A 151 -9.39 -21.83 -6.34
C ARG A 151 -9.17 -22.30 -4.91
N LYS A 152 -8.21 -21.70 -4.21
CA LYS A 152 -8.00 -21.90 -2.77
C LYS A 152 -8.59 -20.74 -1.97
N LEU A 153 -8.79 -20.96 -0.67
CA LEU A 153 -9.21 -19.93 0.28
C LEU A 153 -7.98 -19.21 0.84
N PHE A 154 -7.91 -17.90 0.66
CA PHE A 154 -6.83 -17.03 1.13
C PHE A 154 -7.34 -16.25 2.36
N GLU A 155 -7.55 -16.97 3.45
CA GLU A 155 -8.08 -16.39 4.70
C GLU A 155 -7.05 -15.55 5.46
N GLN A 156 -5.77 -15.89 5.35
CA GLN A 156 -4.69 -15.18 6.02
C GLN A 156 -4.49 -13.83 5.33
N HIS A 157 -4.34 -12.77 6.12
CA HIS A 157 -4.10 -11.46 5.56
C HIS A 157 -3.15 -10.60 6.39
N ILE A 158 -2.27 -9.88 5.69
CA ILE A 158 -1.42 -8.84 6.28
C ILE A 158 -2.22 -7.54 6.37
N LYS A 159 -2.22 -6.89 7.53
CA LYS A 159 -2.81 -5.56 7.75
C LYS A 159 -1.73 -4.50 7.63
N THR A 160 -1.98 -3.49 6.79
CA THR A 160 -1.03 -2.38 6.63
C THR A 160 -1.77 -1.11 6.22
N GLY A 161 -2.10 -0.27 7.21
CA GLY A 161 -3.02 0.85 7.00
C GLY A 161 -4.35 0.39 6.40
N ASP A 162 -4.75 1.01 5.29
CA ASP A 162 -5.99 0.69 4.57
C ASP A 162 -5.88 -0.59 3.72
N LEU A 163 -4.67 -1.14 3.55
CA LEU A 163 -4.45 -2.29 2.69
C LEU A 163 -4.49 -3.61 3.44
N ARG A 164 -4.95 -4.64 2.72
CA ARG A 164 -4.97 -6.05 3.09
C ARG A 164 -4.31 -6.87 1.99
N PHE A 165 -3.44 -7.79 2.40
CA PHE A 165 -2.76 -8.72 1.51
C PHE A 165 -3.29 -10.10 1.81
N HIS A 166 -4.25 -10.61 1.05
CA HIS A 166 -4.74 -11.97 1.26
C HIS A 166 -3.77 -12.95 0.61
N PHE A 167 -3.33 -13.93 1.39
CA PHE A 167 -2.38 -14.94 0.96
C PHE A 167 -2.79 -16.34 1.43
N TYR A 168 -2.24 -17.35 0.74
CA TYR A 168 -2.40 -18.77 1.03
C TYR A 168 -1.01 -19.38 1.21
N PRO A 169 -0.62 -19.79 2.43
CA PRO A 169 0.59 -20.56 2.65
C PRO A 169 0.33 -22.03 2.32
N ASP A 170 0.94 -22.52 1.26
CA ASP A 170 0.88 -23.93 0.88
C ASP A 170 1.95 -24.70 1.66
N GLU A 171 1.51 -25.46 2.66
CA GLU A 171 2.43 -26.23 3.50
C GLU A 171 3.07 -27.41 2.79
N GLU A 172 2.46 -27.91 1.71
CA GLU A 172 2.99 -29.04 0.95
C GLU A 172 4.16 -28.57 0.09
N THR A 173 3.99 -27.46 -0.65
CA THR A 173 5.02 -26.93 -1.55
C THR A 173 5.91 -25.87 -0.93
N LYS A 174 5.67 -25.50 0.34
CA LYS A 174 6.34 -24.38 1.05
C LYS A 174 6.33 -23.08 0.25
N THR A 175 5.23 -22.84 -0.46
CA THR A 175 5.08 -21.68 -1.32
C THR A 175 3.98 -20.78 -0.78
N ILE A 176 4.21 -19.46 -0.79
CA ILE A 176 3.18 -18.51 -0.40
C ILE A 176 2.59 -17.87 -1.66
N TYR A 177 1.29 -18.06 -1.83
CA TYR A 177 0.52 -17.46 -2.90
C TYR A 177 -0.15 -16.18 -2.40
N VAL A 178 0.00 -15.06 -3.12
CA VAL A 178 -0.70 -13.81 -2.82
C VAL A 178 -1.81 -13.61 -3.84
N GLY A 179 -3.06 -13.60 -3.37
CA GLY A 179 -4.25 -13.55 -4.24
C GLY A 179 -4.85 -12.16 -4.35
N TYR A 180 -4.60 -11.29 -3.36
CA TYR A 180 -5.16 -9.95 -3.33
C TYR A 180 -4.31 -8.97 -2.54
N ILE A 181 -4.19 -7.76 -3.05
CA ILE A 181 -3.60 -6.58 -2.43
C ILE A 181 -4.55 -5.41 -2.67
N GLY A 182 -5.13 -4.85 -1.62
CA GLY A 182 -6.07 -3.75 -1.78
C GLY A 182 -6.79 -3.39 -0.50
N GLU A 183 -7.83 -2.59 -0.61
CA GLU A 183 -8.67 -2.22 0.52
C GLU A 183 -9.32 -3.44 1.19
N HIS A 184 -9.84 -3.23 2.38
CA HIS A 184 -10.53 -4.25 3.14
C HIS A 184 -11.70 -4.86 2.34
N LEU A 185 -11.68 -6.17 2.16
CA LEU A 185 -12.81 -6.90 1.57
C LEU A 185 -14.01 -6.88 2.54
N PRO A 186 -15.26 -6.95 2.07
CA PRO A 186 -16.44 -6.94 2.93
C PRO A 186 -16.37 -8.00 4.03
N THR A 187 -16.70 -7.62 5.27
CA THR A 187 -16.78 -8.51 6.43
C THR A 187 -18.08 -8.31 7.20
N ILE A 188 -18.36 -9.20 8.15
CA ILE A 188 -19.46 -8.97 9.09
C ILE A 188 -19.05 -7.82 10.01
N LYS A 189 -19.90 -6.80 10.10
CA LYS A 189 -19.77 -5.77 11.12
C LYS A 189 -20.37 -6.32 12.40
N PHE A 190 -19.56 -6.42 13.45
CA PHE A 190 -20.08 -6.58 14.80
C PHE A 190 -20.48 -5.17 15.24
N ASN A 191 -21.78 -4.92 15.31
CA ASN A 191 -22.34 -3.72 15.93
C ASN A 191 -22.33 -3.87 17.45
#